data_AF-X1HTE1-F1
#
_entry.id   AF-X1HTE1-F1
#
_cell.length_a   1.000
_cell.length_b   1.000
_cell.length_c   1.000
_cell.angle_alpha   90.00
_cell.angle_beta   90.00
_cell.angle_gamma   90.00
#
_symmetry.space_group_name_H-M   'P 1'
#
loop_
_entity.id
_entity.type
_entity.pdbx_description
1 polymer ?
#
loop_
_entity_poly.entity_id
_entity_poly.type
_entity_poly.pdbx_seq_one_letter_code
_entity_poly.pdbx_strand_id
1 'polypeptide(L)' 'PIIESLEKSGRGELEITDVHNEYVQKGKLRYSMLRGFWSDMGTPQSLLEASNFIRTKMEGK' A
#
# COMPACT_ATOMS: atom_id res chain seq x y z
N PRO A 1 -9.30 20.35 4.21
CA PRO A 1 -9.27 18.94 3.76
C PRO A 1 -8.71 17.99 4.84
N ILE A 2 -9.02 16.68 4.84
CA ILE A 2 -8.53 15.74 5.89
C ILE A 2 -7.00 15.84 6.08
N ILE A 3 -6.26 16.05 4.99
CA ILE A 3 -4.79 16.15 4.98
C ILE A 3 -4.29 17.35 5.81
N GLU A 4 -5.00 18.49 5.77
CA GLU A 4 -4.60 19.72 6.46
C GLU A 4 -4.77 19.64 7.98
N SER A 5 -5.58 18.70 8.48
CA SER A 5 -5.83 18.49 9.91
C SER A 5 -4.96 17.40 10.52
N LEU A 6 -4.08 16.74 9.76
CA LEU A 6 -3.23 15.68 10.28
C LEU A 6 -2.03 16.24 11.05
N GLU A 7 -1.69 15.57 12.15
CA GLU A 7 -0.46 15.80 12.88
C GLU A 7 0.60 14.78 12.47
N LYS A 8 1.88 15.15 12.62
CA LYS A 8 2.98 14.24 12.33
C LYS A 8 3.06 13.13 13.38
N SER A 9 3.29 11.90 12.95
CA SER A 9 3.51 10.76 13.84
C SER A 9 4.85 10.86 14.59
N GLY A 10 5.11 9.90 15.47
CA GLY A 10 6.38 9.82 16.22
C GLY A 10 7.64 9.72 15.34
N ARG A 11 7.50 9.34 14.06
CA ARG A 11 8.60 9.35 13.06
C ARG A 11 8.65 10.62 12.20
N GLY A 12 7.75 11.58 12.44
CA GLY A 12 7.74 12.87 11.75
C GLY A 12 7.02 12.91 10.40
N GLU A 13 6.26 11.87 10.07
CA GLU A 13 5.51 11.74 8.80
C GLU A 13 4.02 12.03 8.98
N LEU A 14 3.37 12.49 7.90
CA LEU A 14 1.91 12.48 7.82
C LEU A 14 1.46 11.09 7.37
N GLU A 15 0.70 10.39 8.20
CA GLU A 15 0.41 8.98 7.99
C GLU A 15 -0.83 8.77 7.11
N ILE A 16 -0.71 7.91 6.10
CA ILE A 16 -1.88 7.46 5.33
C ILE A 16 -2.89 6.70 6.22
N THR A 17 -2.40 6.07 7.30
CA THR A 17 -3.24 5.38 8.27
C THR A 17 -4.19 6.34 8.99
N ASP A 18 -3.77 7.58 9.27
CA ASP A 18 -4.64 8.57 9.90
C ASP A 18 -5.75 9.01 8.96
N VAL A 19 -5.45 9.16 7.67
CA VAL A 19 -6.47 9.36 6.63
C VAL A 19 -7.46 8.19 6.62
N HIS A 20 -6.98 6.94 6.62
CA HIS A 20 -7.87 5.78 6.64
C HIS A 20 -8.76 5.76 7.88
N ASN A 21 -8.21 6.04 9.07
CA ASN A 21 -8.96 6.11 10.33
C ASN A 21 -10.06 7.17 10.29
N GLU A 22 -9.80 8.35 9.71
CA GLU A 22 -10.81 9.38 9.49
C GLU A 22 -11.97 8.91 8.61
N TYR A 23 -11.68 8.13 7.56
CA TYR A 23 -12.72 7.52 6.73
C TYR A 23 -13.48 6.40 7.45
N VAL A 24 -12.83 5.63 8.33
CA VAL A 24 -13.49 4.63 9.18
C VAL A 24 -14.47 5.32 10.13
N GLN A 25 -14.03 6.37 10.85
CA GLN A 25 -14.88 7.12 11.79
C GLN A 25 -16.10 7.72 11.10
N LYS A 26 -15.97 8.15 9.85
CA LYS A 26 -17.07 8.71 9.04
C LYS A 26 -17.97 7.63 8.42
N GLY A 27 -17.67 6.35 8.59
CA GLY A 27 -18.39 5.25 7.93
C GLY A 27 -18.26 5.25 6.40
N LYS A 28 -17.20 5.88 5.88
CA LYS A 28 -16.97 6.10 4.44
C LYS A 28 -15.82 5.27 3.86
N LEU A 29 -15.08 4.55 4.69
CA LEU A 29 -14.03 3.66 4.21
C LEU A 29 -14.65 2.48 3.45
N ARG A 30 -14.13 2.20 2.25
CA ARG A 30 -14.42 0.99 1.48
C ARG A 30 -13.11 0.26 1.23
N TYR A 31 -13.17 -1.06 1.14
CA TYR A 31 -12.01 -1.90 0.85
C TYR A 31 -12.36 -2.97 -0.18
N SER A 32 -11.33 -3.57 -0.75
CA SER A 32 -11.43 -4.77 -1.59
C SER A 32 -10.28 -5.71 -1.26
N MET A 33 -10.50 -7.01 -1.44
CA MET A 33 -9.46 -8.01 -1.24
C MET A 33 -8.69 -8.22 -2.54
N LEU A 34 -7.40 -7.89 -2.54
CA LEU A 34 -6.51 -8.25 -3.63
C LEU A 34 -6.26 -9.76 -3.61
N ARG A 35 -6.58 -10.43 -4.72
CA ARG A 35 -6.24 -11.84 -4.94
C ARG A 35 -5.08 -11.89 -5.92
N GLY A 36 -4.10 -12.77 -5.66
CA GLY A 36 -2.91 -12.91 -6.50
C GLY A 36 -1.68 -12.29 -5.85
N PHE A 37 -0.71 -11.94 -6.67
CA PHE A 37 0.61 -11.50 -6.21
C PHE A 37 0.65 -9.99 -5.97
N TRP A 38 1.20 -9.60 -4.82
CA TRP A 38 1.59 -8.22 -4.50
C TRP A 38 2.97 -8.27 -3.85
N SER A 39 3.82 -7.31 -4.20
CA SER A 39 5.16 -7.17 -3.66
C SER A 39 5.46 -5.69 -3.46
N ASP A 40 6.09 -5.36 -2.34
CA ASP A 40 6.56 -4.02 -2.00
C ASP A 40 7.91 -3.70 -2.67
N MET A 41 8.69 -4.74 -3.01
CA MET A 41 10.02 -4.60 -3.62
C MET A 41 11.02 -3.80 -2.75
N GLY A 42 10.84 -3.79 -1.42
CA GLY A 42 11.64 -2.99 -0.49
C GLY A 42 13.08 -3.51 -0.26
N THR A 43 13.40 -4.73 -0.73
CA THR A 43 14.74 -5.35 -0.62
C THR A 43 15.22 -5.88 -1.98
N PRO A 44 16.54 -6.02 -2.20
CA PRO A 44 17.07 -6.63 -3.43
C PRO A 44 16.49 -8.01 -3.73
N GLN A 45 16.24 -8.82 -2.70
CA GLN A 45 15.64 -10.13 -2.84
C GLN A 45 14.17 -10.05 -3.28
N SER A 46 13.35 -9.22 -2.62
CA SER A 46 11.94 -9.03 -3.00
C SER A 46 11.79 -8.42 -4.40
N LEU A 47 12.73 -7.56 -4.81
CA LEU A 47 12.77 -7.00 -6.15
C LEU A 47 13.06 -8.08 -7.20
N LEU A 48 14.02 -8.96 -6.94
CA LEU A 48 14.35 -10.07 -7.82
C LEU A 48 13.16 -11.05 -7.96
N GLU A 49 12.51 -11.39 -6.86
CA GLU A 49 11.32 -12.26 -6.85
C GLU A 49 10.17 -11.66 -7.67
N ALA A 50 9.86 -10.38 -7.45
CA ALA A 50 8.81 -9.70 -8.20
C ALA A 50 9.16 -9.59 -9.71
N SER A 51 10.43 -9.34 -10.03
CA SER A 51 10.91 -9.30 -11.42
C SER A 51 10.75 -10.66 -12.12
N ASN A 52 11.10 -11.76 -11.42
CA ASN A 52 10.93 -13.11 -11.93
C ASN A 52 9.45 -13.48 -12.08
N PHE A 53 8.59 -13.10 -11.12
CA PHE A 53 7.15 -13.32 -11.21
C PHE A 53 6.56 -12.68 -12.48
N ILE A 54 6.94 -11.42 -12.77
CA ILE A 54 6.51 -10.72 -13.98
C ILE A 54 7.07 -11.40 -15.23
N ARG A 55 8.36 -11.76 -15.26
CA ARG A 55 8.96 -12.49 -16.38
C ARG A 55 8.17 -13.76 -16.71
N THR A 56 7.93 -14.62 -15.72
CA THR A 56 7.18 -15.87 -15.93
C THR A 56 5.74 -15.61 -16.38
N LYS A 57 5.09 -14.55 -15.88
CA LYS A 57 3.75 -14.14 -16.36
C LYS A 57 3.76 -13.63 -17.80
N MET A 58 4.85 -13.04 -18.27
CA MET A 58 5.00 -12.54 -19.64
C MET A 58 5.41 -13.65 -20.62
N GLU A 59 6.19 -14.62 -20.19
CA GLU A 59 6.60 -15.81 -20.97
C GLU A 59 5.46 -16.83 -21.13
N GLY A 60 4.52 -16.86 -20.17
CA GLY A 60 3.30 -17.67 -20.24
C GLY A 60 2.15 -17.02 -21.02
N LYS A 61 2.43 -15.97 -21.79
CA LYS A 61 1.54 -15.45 -22.86
C LYS A 61 1.93 -16.04 -24.21
#